data_AF-A0A8T1HRV5-F1
#
_entry.id   AF-A0A8T1HRV5-F1
#
_cell.length_a   1.000
_cell.length_b   1.000
_cell.length_c   1.000
_cell.angle_alpha   90.00
_cell.angle_beta   90.00
_cell.angle_gamma   90.00
#
_symmetry.space_group_name_H-M   'P 1'
#
loop_
_entity.id
_entity.type
_entity.pdbx_description
1 polymer ?
#
loop_
_entity_poly.entity_id
_entity_poly.type
_entity_poly.pdbx_seq_one_letter_code
_entity_poly.pdbx_strand_id
1 'polypeptide(L)'
;MCRSPWKAVSLAVRISAAILWTFGSFMARGFRPQFPKWTLRFELLRAAIRTINELYGERMVKDAQHAQVIRAQSEAVGSVLGWFYCRWYSRYMESVEFNGLEHLWLRPKTTQQDGTKRLVVMYVHGGAFSLLSPRFYSFFGSSLGAAVERELAIRNCKTQVDIFLANYHNTPEFCFPKQPEDIVAACEFLLNHEGLSANQVILAGDSAGGGLVMSALHRLST
;
A
#
# COMPACT_ATOMS: atom_id res chain seq x y z
N MET A 1 4.29 4.29 -15.28
CA MET A 1 3.81 3.50 -16.42
C MET A 1 4.10 4.17 -17.74
N CYS A 2 3.56 5.36 -18.01
CA CYS A 2 3.79 6.03 -19.30
C CYS A 2 4.93 7.03 -19.22
N ARG A 3 5.93 6.89 -20.11
CA ARG A 3 7.09 7.80 -20.22
C ARG A 3 6.80 9.13 -20.90
N SER A 4 5.72 9.21 -21.69
CA SER A 4 5.32 10.43 -22.39
C SER A 4 3.86 10.76 -22.10
N PRO A 5 3.48 12.06 -22.13
CA PRO A 5 2.09 12.49 -21.96
C PRO A 5 1.16 11.79 -22.95
N TRP A 6 1.59 11.59 -24.20
CA TRP A 6 0.82 10.88 -25.21
C TRP A 6 0.54 9.42 -24.84
N LYS A 7 1.53 8.70 -24.31
CA LYS A 7 1.34 7.33 -23.82
C LYS A 7 0.39 7.31 -22.61
N ALA A 8 0.46 8.31 -21.74
CA ALA A 8 -0.44 8.44 -20.59
C ALA A 8 -1.88 8.66 -21.03
N VAL A 9 -2.12 9.57 -21.98
CA VAL A 9 -3.43 9.81 -22.60
C VAL A 9 -3.93 8.53 -23.29
N SER A 10 -3.09 7.86 -24.09
CA SER A 10 -3.47 6.62 -24.77
C SER A 10 -3.86 5.51 -23.79
N LEU A 11 -3.10 5.34 -22.70
CA LEU A 11 -3.42 4.38 -21.65
C LEU A 11 -4.74 4.76 -20.94
N ALA A 12 -4.93 6.03 -20.60
CA ALA A 12 -6.16 6.50 -19.96
C ALA A 12 -7.39 6.26 -20.85
N VAL A 13 -7.31 6.57 -22.15
CA VAL A 13 -8.38 6.32 -23.12
C VAL A 13 -8.71 4.82 -23.18
N ARG A 14 -7.70 3.94 -23.23
CA ARG A 14 -7.91 2.49 -23.30
C ARG A 14 -8.52 1.93 -22.01
N ILE A 15 -8.06 2.37 -20.85
CA ILE A 15 -8.65 1.99 -19.55
C ILE A 15 -10.10 2.45 -19.49
N SER A 16 -10.38 3.71 -19.85
CA SER A 16 -11.75 4.25 -19.88
C SER A 16 -12.65 3.47 -20.83
N ALA A 17 -12.17 3.14 -22.03
CA ALA A 17 -12.92 2.31 -22.98
C ALA A 17 -13.20 0.91 -22.40
N ALA A 18 -12.22 0.27 -21.77
CA ALA A 18 -12.39 -1.05 -21.16
C ALA A 18 -13.38 -1.02 -19.97
N ILE A 19 -13.34 0.03 -19.15
CA ILE A 19 -14.27 0.25 -18.04
C ILE A 19 -15.69 0.46 -18.57
N LEU A 20 -15.87 1.36 -19.54
CA LEU A 20 -17.17 1.65 -20.15
C LEU A 20 -17.75 0.40 -20.83
N TRP A 21 -16.94 -0.36 -21.54
CA TRP A 21 -17.34 -1.63 -22.15
C TRP A 21 -17.78 -2.66 -21.10
N THR A 22 -17.01 -2.80 -20.02
CA THR A 22 -17.32 -3.73 -18.93
C THR A 22 -18.61 -3.34 -18.22
N PHE A 23 -18.82 -2.04 -18.00
CA PHE A 23 -20.07 -1.52 -17.44
C PHE A 23 -21.26 -1.73 -18.36
N GLY A 24 -21.12 -1.46 -19.67
CA GLY A 24 -22.14 -1.77 -20.67
C GLY A 24 -22.51 -3.26 -20.70
N SER A 25 -21.50 -4.13 -20.61
CA SER A 25 -21.71 -5.58 -20.53
C SER A 25 -22.44 -6.00 -19.23
N PHE A 26 -22.15 -5.33 -18.11
CA PHE A 26 -22.86 -5.56 -16.84
C PHE A 26 -24.34 -5.15 -16.94
N MET A 27 -24.65 -4.02 -17.58
CA MET A 27 -26.02 -3.60 -17.83
C MET A 27 -26.75 -4.57 -18.77
N ALA A 28 -26.10 -5.01 -19.85
CA ALA A 28 -26.67 -6.00 -20.79
C ALA A 28 -26.99 -7.35 -20.12
N ARG A 29 -26.31 -7.69 -19.02
CA ARG A 29 -26.60 -8.87 -18.19
C ARG A 29 -27.70 -8.63 -17.14
N GLY A 30 -28.42 -7.51 -17.22
CA GLY A 30 -29.47 -7.16 -16.25
C GLY A 30 -28.92 -6.82 -14.88
N PHE A 31 -27.81 -6.06 -14.84
CA PHE A 31 -27.11 -5.66 -13.61
C PHE A 31 -26.61 -6.86 -12.79
N ARG A 32 -26.24 -7.94 -13.50
CA ARG A 32 -25.65 -9.14 -12.89
C ARG A 32 -24.17 -9.25 -13.24
N PRO A 33 -23.33 -9.60 -12.24
CA PRO A 33 -21.93 -9.82 -12.50
C PRO A 33 -21.73 -11.02 -13.44
N GLN A 34 -20.60 -11.03 -14.15
CA GLN A 34 -20.22 -12.11 -15.06
C GLN A 34 -20.15 -13.46 -14.35
N PHE A 35 -19.72 -13.47 -13.08
CA PHE A 35 -19.68 -14.66 -12.24
C PHE A 35 -20.41 -14.41 -10.91
N PRO A 36 -21.08 -15.42 -10.32
CA PRO A 36 -21.94 -15.23 -9.15
C PRO A 36 -21.26 -14.60 -7.93
N LYS A 37 -19.97 -14.85 -7.73
CA LYS A 37 -19.19 -14.34 -6.59
C LYS A 37 -18.54 -12.98 -6.87
N TRP A 38 -18.67 -12.45 -8.08
CA TRP A 38 -18.04 -11.19 -8.44
C TRP A 38 -18.93 -10.01 -8.07
N THR A 39 -18.28 -8.87 -7.83
CA THR A 39 -18.95 -7.58 -7.71
C THR A 39 -18.66 -6.75 -8.96
N LEU A 40 -19.51 -5.77 -9.27
CA LEU A 40 -19.22 -4.81 -10.35
C LEU A 40 -17.87 -4.13 -10.12
N ARG A 41 -17.55 -3.74 -8.88
CA ARG A 41 -16.27 -3.14 -8.52
C ARG A 41 -15.09 -4.04 -8.91
N PHE A 42 -15.20 -5.33 -8.64
CA PHE A 42 -14.18 -6.31 -9.00
C PHE A 42 -14.04 -6.46 -10.53
N GLU A 43 -15.14 -6.50 -11.28
CA GLU A 43 -15.10 -6.55 -12.74
C GLU A 43 -14.40 -5.35 -13.37
N LEU A 44 -14.75 -4.14 -12.92
CA LEU A 44 -14.14 -2.90 -13.40
C LEU A 44 -12.65 -2.85 -13.07
N LEU A 45 -12.29 -3.24 -11.83
CA LEU A 45 -10.89 -3.35 -11.40
C LEU A 45 -10.12 -4.33 -12.28
N ARG A 46 -10.68 -5.52 -12.53
CA ARG A 46 -10.06 -6.54 -13.39
C ARG A 46 -9.86 -6.03 -14.81
N ALA A 47 -10.86 -5.34 -15.38
CA ALA A 47 -10.78 -4.77 -16.73
C ALA A 47 -9.64 -3.73 -16.83
N ALA A 48 -9.52 -2.85 -15.83
CA ALA A 48 -8.43 -1.89 -15.76
C ALA A 48 -7.07 -2.57 -15.65
N ILE A 49 -6.89 -3.49 -14.68
CA ILE A 49 -5.62 -4.21 -14.46
C ILE A 49 -5.21 -5.02 -15.69
N ARG A 50 -6.16 -5.72 -16.33
CA ARG A 50 -5.87 -6.49 -17.55
C ARG A 50 -5.36 -5.60 -18.68
N THR A 51 -6.05 -4.48 -18.93
CA THR A 51 -5.64 -3.51 -19.97
C THR A 51 -4.24 -2.96 -19.72
N ILE A 52 -3.96 -2.67 -18.46
CA ILE A 52 -2.65 -2.21 -18.00
C ILE A 52 -1.56 -3.26 -18.26
N ASN A 53 -1.81 -4.51 -17.85
CA ASN A 53 -0.86 -5.61 -17.99
C ASN A 53 -0.61 -6.02 -19.45
N GLU A 54 -1.65 -6.05 -20.30
CA GLU A 54 -1.50 -6.36 -21.72
C GLU A 54 -0.61 -5.34 -22.46
N LEU A 55 -0.68 -4.06 -22.09
CA LEU A 55 0.07 -2.99 -22.76
C LEU A 55 1.49 -2.83 -22.21
N TYR A 56 1.70 -3.09 -20.92
CA TYR A 56 2.94 -2.71 -20.23
C TYR A 56 3.57 -3.82 -19.39
N GLY A 57 2.96 -5.01 -19.28
CA GLY A 57 3.41 -6.13 -18.44
C GLY A 57 4.88 -6.49 -18.60
N GLU A 58 5.33 -6.71 -19.83
CA GLU A 58 6.72 -7.05 -20.16
C GLU A 58 7.73 -5.95 -19.79
N ARG A 59 7.29 -4.68 -19.80
CA ARG A 59 8.15 -3.52 -19.53
C ARG A 59 8.27 -3.21 -18.05
N MET A 60 7.32 -3.67 -17.23
CA MET A 60 7.30 -3.39 -15.80
C MET A 60 8.48 -4.03 -15.06
N VAL A 61 8.95 -5.20 -15.53
CA VAL A 61 9.97 -6.00 -14.82
C VAL A 61 11.36 -5.88 -15.44
N LYS A 62 11.47 -5.61 -16.75
CA LYS A 62 12.75 -5.68 -17.49
C LYS A 62 13.56 -4.39 -17.55
N ASP A 63 12.97 -3.23 -17.22
CA ASP A 63 13.61 -1.93 -17.41
C ASP A 63 13.54 -1.08 -16.14
N ALA A 64 14.71 -0.87 -15.51
CA ALA A 64 14.87 -0.09 -14.28
C ALA A 64 14.22 1.30 -14.35
N GLN A 65 14.40 2.00 -15.48
CA GLN A 65 13.84 3.33 -15.66
C GLN A 65 12.30 3.29 -15.77
N HIS A 66 11.72 2.21 -16.31
CA HIS A 66 10.25 2.07 -16.29
C HIS A 66 9.72 1.83 -14.88
N ALA A 67 10.40 0.99 -14.07
CA ALA A 67 10.02 0.73 -12.69
C ALA A 67 10.03 2.02 -11.86
N GLN A 68 11.09 2.84 -11.96
CA GLN A 68 11.18 4.14 -11.30
C GLN A 68 10.04 5.09 -11.68
N VAL A 69 9.67 5.16 -12.96
CA VAL A 69 8.54 5.99 -13.42
C VAL A 69 7.21 5.48 -12.86
N ILE A 70 7.04 4.16 -12.69
CA ILE A 70 5.85 3.59 -12.05
C ILE A 70 5.83 3.97 -10.56
N ARG A 71 6.95 3.86 -9.85
CA ARG A 71 7.07 4.26 -8.45
C ARG A 71 6.71 5.73 -8.26
N ALA A 72 7.30 6.63 -9.05
CA ALA A 72 7.01 8.07 -9.00
C ALA A 72 5.53 8.39 -9.26
N GLN A 73 4.89 7.71 -10.21
CA GLN A 73 3.46 7.88 -10.45
C GLN A 73 2.61 7.33 -9.31
N SER A 74 2.97 6.16 -8.76
CA SER A 74 2.29 5.58 -7.60
C SER A 74 2.42 6.48 -6.36
N GLU A 75 3.56 7.15 -6.22
CA GLU A 75 3.81 8.12 -5.17
C GLU A 75 2.96 9.38 -5.32
N ALA A 76 2.88 9.94 -6.52
CA ALA A 76 2.05 11.12 -6.78
C ALA A 76 0.56 10.83 -6.53
N VAL A 77 0.07 9.70 -7.06
CA VAL A 77 -1.30 9.22 -6.81
C VAL A 77 -1.53 8.97 -5.33
N GLY A 78 -0.56 8.30 -4.69
CA GLY A 78 -0.56 8.01 -3.26
C GLY A 78 -0.63 9.25 -2.39
N SER A 79 0.14 10.28 -2.70
CA SER A 79 0.14 11.54 -1.95
C SER A 79 -1.20 12.27 -2.05
N VAL A 80 -1.83 12.29 -3.23
CA VAL A 80 -3.16 12.88 -3.42
C VAL A 80 -4.22 12.09 -2.66
N LEU A 81 -4.30 10.77 -2.90
CA LEU A 81 -5.29 9.92 -2.23
C LEU A 81 -5.06 9.89 -0.71
N GLY A 82 -3.81 9.84 -0.29
CA GLY A 82 -3.38 9.89 1.11
C GLY A 82 -3.87 11.16 1.79
N TRP A 83 -3.74 12.32 1.16
CA TRP A 83 -4.27 13.58 1.71
C TRP A 83 -5.78 13.51 1.94
N PHE A 84 -6.54 13.05 0.94
CA PHE A 84 -7.99 12.90 1.06
C PHE A 84 -8.39 11.92 2.16
N TYR A 85 -7.77 10.74 2.19
CA TYR A 85 -8.11 9.68 3.13
C TYR A 85 -7.64 9.97 4.55
N CYS A 86 -6.47 10.58 4.73
CA CYS A 86 -6.02 11.06 6.03
C CYS A 86 -7.04 12.06 6.59
N ARG A 87 -7.50 13.02 5.79
CA ARG A 87 -8.54 13.96 6.22
C ARG A 87 -9.85 13.24 6.55
N TRP A 88 -10.28 12.31 5.69
CA TRP A 88 -11.53 11.56 5.87
C TRP A 88 -11.55 10.72 7.16
N TYR A 89 -10.43 10.08 7.48
CA TYR A 89 -10.27 9.23 8.66
C TYR A 89 -9.64 9.96 9.86
N SER A 90 -9.59 11.30 9.86
CA SER A 90 -9.02 12.11 10.95
C SER A 90 -7.59 11.71 11.34
N ARG A 91 -6.76 11.41 10.34
CA ARG A 91 -5.33 11.08 10.46
C ARG A 91 -4.46 12.16 9.83
N TYR A 92 -3.19 12.17 10.18
CA TYR A 92 -2.15 12.92 9.50
C TYR A 92 -1.01 11.99 9.09
N MET A 93 -0.30 12.38 8.03
CA MET A 93 0.83 11.65 7.50
C MET A 93 2.11 12.38 7.89
N GLU A 94 3.09 11.65 8.38
CA GLU A 94 4.40 12.14 8.79
C GLU A 94 5.48 11.27 8.17
N SER A 95 6.51 11.90 7.62
CA SER A 95 7.65 11.22 7.00
C SER A 95 8.76 11.01 8.03
N VAL A 96 9.40 9.85 8.01
CA VAL A 96 10.59 9.55 8.80
C VAL A 96 11.62 8.85 7.92
N GLU A 97 12.86 9.28 7.99
CA GLU A 97 13.94 8.78 7.14
C GLU A 97 14.95 7.98 7.96
N PHE A 98 15.24 6.76 7.51
CA PHE A 98 16.38 5.97 7.97
C PHE A 98 16.78 4.97 6.89
N ASN A 99 18.00 4.45 6.96
CA ASN A 99 18.58 3.55 5.94
C ASN A 99 18.51 4.09 4.50
N GLY A 100 18.46 5.41 4.33
CA GLY A 100 18.33 6.06 3.02
C GLY A 100 16.93 5.94 2.39
N LEU A 101 15.91 5.57 3.17
CA LEU A 101 14.53 5.39 2.71
C LEU A 101 13.60 6.32 3.49
N GLU A 102 12.60 6.86 2.78
CA GLU A 102 11.45 7.51 3.40
C GLU A 102 10.43 6.45 3.83
N HIS A 103 10.12 6.40 5.12
CA HIS A 103 9.00 5.65 5.70
C HIS A 103 7.89 6.62 6.11
N LEU A 104 6.66 6.13 6.29
CA LEU A 104 5.53 7.01 6.58
C LEU A 104 4.75 6.54 7.81
N TRP A 105 4.52 7.47 8.72
CA TRP A 105 3.54 7.34 9.78
C TRP A 105 2.18 7.85 9.32
N LEU A 106 1.13 7.10 9.61
CA LEU A 106 -0.26 7.58 9.57
C LEU A 106 -0.83 7.51 10.98
N ARG A 107 -0.87 8.66 11.65
CA ARG A 107 -1.26 8.78 13.05
C ARG A 107 -2.64 9.45 13.16
N PRO A 108 -3.50 9.02 14.10
CA PRO A 108 -4.74 9.73 14.37
C PRO A 108 -4.44 11.13 14.91
N LYS A 109 -5.30 12.10 14.58
CA LYS A 109 -5.17 13.49 15.05
C LYS A 109 -5.56 13.66 16.52
N THR A 110 -6.20 12.65 17.11
CA THR A 110 -6.66 12.68 18.49
C THR A 110 -5.45 12.58 19.43
N THR A 111 -5.36 13.49 20.40
CA THR A 111 -4.32 13.43 21.43
C THR A 111 -4.49 12.17 22.27
N GLN A 112 -3.39 11.45 22.53
CA GLN A 112 -3.40 10.33 23.48
C GLN A 112 -3.95 10.80 24.82
N GLN A 113 -5.03 10.19 25.27
CA GLN A 113 -5.54 10.37 26.62
C GLN A 113 -4.75 9.47 27.57
N ASP A 114 -4.66 9.90 28.83
CA ASP A 114 -3.94 9.13 29.86
C ASP A 114 -4.52 7.71 29.99
N GLY A 115 -3.63 6.71 30.03
CA GLY A 115 -3.99 5.28 30.01
C GLY A 115 -4.37 4.67 28.65
N THR A 116 -4.22 5.40 27.53
CA THR A 116 -4.44 4.84 26.18
C THR A 116 -3.28 3.94 25.77
N LYS A 117 -3.57 2.69 25.39
CA LYS A 117 -2.54 1.78 24.84
C LYS A 117 -2.16 2.21 23.42
N ARG A 118 -0.91 1.97 23.01
CA ARG A 118 -0.45 2.19 21.63
C ARG A 118 -0.29 0.85 20.91
N LEU A 119 -0.87 0.73 19.72
CA LEU A 119 -0.70 -0.37 18.78
C LEU A 119 -0.20 0.19 17.45
N VAL A 120 0.84 -0.43 16.88
CA VAL A 120 1.41 -0.05 15.60
C VAL A 120 1.22 -1.18 14.61
N VAL A 121 0.61 -0.90 13.47
CA VAL A 121 0.60 -1.83 12.33
C VAL A 121 1.68 -1.38 11.35
N MET A 122 2.79 -2.11 11.32
CA MET A 122 3.81 -1.96 10.30
C MET A 122 3.34 -2.66 9.02
N TYR A 123 3.00 -1.86 8.00
CA TYR A 123 2.52 -2.36 6.73
C TYR A 123 3.62 -2.30 5.67
N VAL A 124 3.92 -3.45 5.06
CA VAL A 124 4.89 -3.60 3.98
C VAL A 124 4.14 -3.71 2.66
N HIS A 125 4.38 -2.75 1.78
CA HIS A 125 3.64 -2.65 0.53
C HIS A 125 4.03 -3.74 -0.49
N GLY A 126 3.06 -4.16 -1.30
CA GLY A 126 3.27 -4.97 -2.49
C GLY A 126 3.90 -4.20 -3.66
N GLY A 127 3.76 -4.75 -4.86
CA GLY A 127 4.36 -4.18 -6.08
C GLY A 127 5.55 -4.97 -6.62
N ALA A 128 5.54 -6.29 -6.42
CA ALA A 128 6.53 -7.22 -7.01
C ALA A 128 7.99 -6.85 -6.71
N PHE A 129 8.27 -6.27 -5.53
CA PHE A 129 9.59 -5.78 -5.11
C PHE A 129 10.17 -4.66 -5.99
N SER A 130 9.37 -4.06 -6.89
CA SER A 130 9.90 -3.21 -7.96
C SER A 130 9.06 -1.98 -8.27
N LEU A 131 7.75 -2.01 -8.08
CA LEU A 131 6.85 -1.12 -8.83
C LEU A 131 6.23 0.03 -8.03
N LEU A 132 5.93 -0.18 -6.75
CA LEU A 132 5.09 0.75 -5.98
C LEU A 132 5.90 1.44 -4.87
N SER A 133 5.38 2.58 -4.44
CA SER A 133 5.88 3.39 -3.32
C SER A 133 5.01 3.18 -2.07
N PRO A 134 5.55 3.29 -0.84
CA PRO A 134 4.75 3.27 0.40
C PRO A 134 3.66 4.35 0.38
N ARG A 135 3.89 5.51 -0.25
CA ARG A 135 2.89 6.59 -0.36
C ARG A 135 1.62 6.12 -1.07
N PHE A 136 1.74 5.20 -2.03
CA PHE A 136 0.58 4.61 -2.72
C PHE A 136 -0.36 3.90 -1.75
N TYR A 137 0.16 3.34 -0.65
CA TYR A 137 -0.64 2.61 0.34
C TYR A 137 -1.23 3.50 1.44
N SER A 138 -1.02 4.82 1.40
CA SER A 138 -1.51 5.75 2.42
C SER A 138 -3.04 5.79 2.57
N PHE A 139 -3.78 5.66 1.46
CA PHE A 139 -5.24 5.60 1.49
C PHE A 139 -5.73 4.32 2.18
N PHE A 140 -5.09 3.18 1.86
CA PHE A 140 -5.41 1.89 2.44
C PHE A 140 -5.03 1.86 3.92
N GLY A 141 -3.82 2.32 4.26
CA GLY A 141 -3.36 2.42 5.64
C GLY A 141 -4.30 3.28 6.50
N SER A 142 -4.72 4.45 5.99
CA SER A 142 -5.67 5.30 6.74
C SER A 142 -6.99 4.60 7.04
N SER A 143 -7.54 3.88 6.05
CA SER A 143 -8.78 3.11 6.22
C SER A 143 -8.59 1.91 7.15
N LEU A 144 -7.45 1.20 7.02
CA LEU A 144 -7.10 0.07 7.87
C LEU A 144 -6.99 0.48 9.34
N GLY A 145 -6.27 1.56 9.64
CA GLY A 145 -6.14 2.07 11.00
C GLY A 145 -7.49 2.40 11.62
N ALA A 146 -8.35 3.11 10.89
CA ALA A 146 -9.70 3.42 11.36
C ALA A 146 -10.59 2.17 11.57
N ALA A 147 -10.44 1.16 10.71
CA ALA A 147 -11.15 -0.11 10.86
C ALA A 147 -10.70 -0.87 12.11
N VAL A 148 -9.38 -0.96 12.35
CA VAL A 148 -8.84 -1.61 13.56
C VAL A 148 -9.26 -0.85 14.83
N GLU A 149 -9.21 0.48 14.82
CA GLU A 149 -9.69 1.31 15.94
C GLU A 149 -11.16 1.03 16.25
N ARG A 150 -12.00 0.94 15.21
CA ARG A 150 -13.42 0.62 15.37
C ARG A 150 -13.63 -0.75 16.02
N GLU A 151 -12.91 -1.78 15.58
CA GLU A 151 -13.00 -3.12 16.16
C GLU A 151 -12.51 -3.17 17.61
N LEU A 152 -11.45 -2.43 17.95
CA LEU A 152 -10.95 -2.32 19.32
C LEU A 152 -11.93 -1.55 20.22
N ALA A 153 -12.58 -0.51 19.70
CA ALA A 153 -13.60 0.25 20.42
C ALA A 153 -14.83 -0.62 20.76
N ILE A 154 -15.28 -1.48 19.83
CA ILE A 154 -16.36 -2.46 20.08
C ILE A 154 -16.01 -3.39 21.25
N ARG A 155 -14.72 -3.70 21.43
CA ARG A 155 -14.21 -4.54 22.51
C ARG A 155 -13.86 -3.76 23.80
N ASN A 156 -14.28 -2.49 23.91
CA ASN A 156 -13.95 -1.59 25.01
C ASN A 156 -12.44 -1.45 25.29
N CYS A 157 -11.61 -1.62 24.25
CA CYS A 157 -10.17 -1.44 24.33
C CYS A 157 -9.81 -0.01 23.94
N LYS A 158 -9.33 0.78 24.91
CA LYS A 158 -8.77 2.11 24.66
C LYS A 158 -7.36 1.98 24.08
N THR A 159 -7.30 1.91 22.75
CA THR A 159 -6.05 1.74 22.02
C THR A 159 -5.98 2.72 20.85
N GLN A 160 -4.90 3.48 20.77
CA GLN A 160 -4.52 4.24 19.59
C GLN A 160 -3.87 3.30 18.58
N VAL A 161 -4.28 3.39 17.31
CA VAL A 161 -3.68 2.60 16.23
C VAL A 161 -2.94 3.51 15.25
N ASP A 162 -1.62 3.40 15.28
CA ASP A 162 -0.75 4.02 14.29
C ASP A 162 -0.48 3.04 13.16
N ILE A 163 -0.40 3.53 11.93
CA ILE A 163 0.06 2.73 10.79
C ILE A 163 1.44 3.22 10.39
N PHE A 164 2.39 2.30 10.30
CA PHE A 164 3.73 2.57 9.82
C PHE A 164 3.91 1.91 8.46
N LEU A 165 3.92 2.71 7.39
CA LEU A 165 4.16 2.22 6.04
C LEU A 165 5.67 2.08 5.84
N ALA A 166 6.16 0.86 5.98
CA ALA A 166 7.57 0.56 5.80
C ALA A 166 7.93 0.58 4.31
N ASN A 167 9.01 1.28 3.99
CA ASN A 167 9.62 1.28 2.67
C ASN A 167 10.81 0.33 2.63
N TYR A 168 11.20 -0.07 1.44
CA TYR A 168 12.34 -0.95 1.20
C TYR A 168 12.95 -0.66 -0.16
N HIS A 169 14.24 -0.95 -0.32
CA HIS A 169 14.91 -0.74 -1.60
C HIS A 169 14.37 -1.69 -2.67
N ASN A 170 14.00 -1.14 -3.82
CA ASN A 170 13.35 -1.90 -4.88
C ASN A 170 14.34 -2.46 -5.91
N THR A 171 13.95 -3.55 -6.54
CA THR A 171 14.59 -4.09 -7.75
C THR A 171 14.23 -3.21 -8.96
N PRO A 172 15.11 -3.09 -9.97
CA PRO A 172 16.39 -3.80 -10.11
C PRO A 172 17.61 -3.09 -9.48
N GLU A 173 17.45 -1.91 -8.89
CA GLU A 173 18.57 -1.14 -8.32
C GLU A 173 19.21 -1.84 -7.13
N PHE A 174 18.39 -2.51 -6.32
CA PHE A 174 18.82 -3.32 -5.20
C PHE A 174 18.21 -4.71 -5.31
N CYS A 175 19.05 -5.73 -5.42
CA CYS A 175 18.62 -7.11 -5.49
C CYS A 175 18.45 -7.72 -4.09
N PHE A 176 17.81 -8.88 -4.05
CA PHE A 176 17.82 -9.74 -2.86
C PHE A 176 19.28 -9.95 -2.39
N PRO A 177 19.57 -9.85 -1.08
CA PRO A 177 18.66 -9.82 0.07
C PRO A 177 18.32 -8.42 0.62
N LYS A 178 18.49 -7.34 -0.15
CA LYS A 178 18.35 -5.99 0.41
C LYS A 178 16.95 -5.68 0.96
N GLN A 179 15.90 -6.13 0.28
CA GLN A 179 14.51 -5.92 0.70
C GLN A 179 14.22 -6.47 2.10
N PRO A 180 14.47 -7.77 2.40
CA PRO A 180 14.21 -8.28 3.74
C PRO A 180 15.11 -7.66 4.81
N GLU A 181 16.34 -7.23 4.48
CA GLU A 181 17.19 -6.49 5.42
C GLU A 181 16.58 -5.14 5.81
N ASP A 182 16.05 -4.38 4.85
CA ASP A 182 15.39 -3.10 5.12
C ASP A 182 14.12 -3.27 5.99
N ILE A 183 13.37 -4.36 5.80
CA ILE A 183 12.19 -4.65 6.62
C ILE A 183 12.57 -5.06 8.05
N VAL A 184 13.64 -5.83 8.23
CA VAL A 184 14.17 -6.12 9.57
C VAL A 184 14.59 -4.82 10.27
N ALA A 185 15.31 -3.95 9.57
CA ALA A 185 15.72 -2.67 10.15
C ALA A 185 14.52 -1.75 10.46
N ALA A 186 13.44 -1.81 9.67
CA ALA A 186 12.20 -1.11 9.99
C ALA A 186 11.52 -1.66 11.25
N CYS A 187 11.54 -2.99 11.46
CA CYS A 187 11.09 -3.58 12.72
C CYS A 187 11.96 -3.11 13.91
N GLU A 188 13.29 -3.16 13.75
CA GLU A 188 14.23 -2.72 14.79
C GLU A 188 14.08 -1.24 15.13
N PHE A 189 13.81 -0.39 14.14
CA PHE A 189 13.47 1.03 14.36
C PHE A 189 12.25 1.17 15.28
N LEU A 190 11.18 0.41 15.04
CA LEU A 190 9.99 0.44 15.89
C LEU A 190 10.26 -0.05 17.32
N LEU A 191 11.06 -1.09 17.49
CA LEU A 191 11.33 -1.66 18.80
C LEU A 191 12.32 -0.82 19.61
N ASN A 192 13.44 -0.44 18.98
CA ASN A 192 14.58 0.14 19.66
C ASN A 192 14.53 1.67 19.67
N HIS A 193 14.12 2.31 18.57
CA HIS A 193 14.11 3.77 18.46
C HIS A 193 12.79 4.37 18.96
N GLU A 194 11.66 3.80 18.55
CA GLU A 194 10.34 4.22 19.05
C GLU A 194 10.01 3.63 20.44
N GLY A 195 10.84 2.72 20.95
CA GLY A 195 10.71 2.13 22.29
C GLY A 195 9.47 1.25 22.47
N LEU A 196 8.94 0.68 21.38
CA LEU A 196 7.75 -0.17 21.42
C LEU A 196 8.12 -1.59 21.87
N SER A 197 7.28 -2.20 22.70
CA SER A 197 7.40 -3.63 22.95
C SER A 197 6.84 -4.45 21.79
N ALA A 198 7.38 -5.67 21.57
CA ALA A 198 6.98 -6.51 20.45
C ALA A 198 5.46 -6.82 20.40
N ASN A 199 4.79 -6.88 21.55
CA ASN A 199 3.33 -7.06 21.64
C ASN A 199 2.51 -5.82 21.22
N GLN A 200 3.16 -4.69 20.92
CA GLN A 200 2.54 -3.47 20.39
C GLN A 200 2.70 -3.36 18.88
N VAL A 201 3.44 -4.26 18.22
CA VAL A 201 3.73 -4.18 16.78
C VAL A 201 3.10 -5.36 16.06
N ILE A 202 2.29 -5.07 15.04
CA ILE A 202 1.75 -6.04 14.10
C ILE A 202 2.44 -5.84 12.77
N LEU A 203 3.00 -6.91 12.20
CA LEU A 203 3.51 -6.91 10.83
C LEU A 203 2.40 -7.34 9.86
N ALA A 204 2.20 -6.55 8.82
CA ALA A 204 1.20 -6.80 7.78
C ALA A 204 1.76 -6.45 6.40
N GLY A 205 1.27 -7.09 5.35
CA GLY A 205 1.67 -6.78 3.98
C GLY A 205 0.91 -7.59 2.95
N ASP A 206 0.93 -7.14 1.70
CA ASP A 206 0.27 -7.79 0.57
C ASP A 206 1.26 -8.23 -0.52
N SER A 207 0.95 -9.31 -1.23
CA SER A 207 1.76 -9.79 -2.35
C SER A 207 3.25 -9.93 -1.97
N ALA A 208 4.16 -9.25 -2.68
CA ALA A 208 5.58 -9.18 -2.36
C ALA A 208 5.86 -8.71 -0.92
N GLY A 209 5.13 -7.71 -0.43
CA GLY A 209 5.26 -7.19 0.93
C GLY A 209 4.85 -8.21 2.00
N GLY A 210 3.82 -9.01 1.73
CA GLY A 210 3.45 -10.14 2.59
C GLY A 210 4.57 -11.19 2.65
N GLY A 211 5.24 -11.46 1.53
CA GLY A 211 6.43 -12.31 1.50
C GLY A 211 7.58 -11.75 2.34
N LEU A 212 7.82 -10.44 2.29
CA LEU A 212 8.84 -9.77 3.12
C LEU A 212 8.50 -9.83 4.62
N VAL A 213 7.23 -9.69 4.99
CA VAL A 213 6.79 -9.87 6.39
C VAL A 213 7.15 -11.27 6.88
N MET A 214 6.84 -12.31 6.10
CA MET A 214 7.19 -13.69 6.48
C MET A 214 8.70 -13.87 6.59
N SER A 215 9.48 -13.30 5.66
CA SER A 215 10.93 -13.34 5.72
C SER A 215 11.48 -12.62 6.97
N ALA A 216 10.92 -11.48 7.35
CA ALA A 216 11.36 -10.71 8.52
C ALA A 216 11.05 -11.47 9.81
N LEU A 217 9.84 -12.02 9.95
CA LEU A 217 9.47 -12.84 11.10
C LEU A 217 10.41 -14.04 11.28
N HIS A 218 10.77 -14.71 10.18
CA HIS A 218 11.72 -15.81 10.24
C HIS A 218 13.11 -15.35 10.70
N ARG A 219 13.63 -14.25 10.15
CA ARG A 219 14.95 -13.68 10.50
C ARG A 219 15.03 -13.14 11.93
N LEU A 220 13.92 -12.64 12.48
CA LEU A 220 13.86 -12.15 13.86
C LEU A 220 13.69 -13.28 14.88
N SER A 221 13.34 -14.50 14.42
CA SER A 221 13.16 -15.67 15.29
C SER A 221 14.43 -16.50 15.49
N THR A 222 15.46 -16.25 14.68
CA THR A 222 16.76 -16.93 14.71
C THR A 222 17.79 -16.13 15.48
#